data_AF-A0A6M5YPK7-F1
#
_entry.id   AF-A0A6M5YPK7-F1
#
_cell.length_a   1.000
_cell.length_b   1.000
_cell.length_c   1.000
_cell.angle_alpha   90.00
_cell.angle_beta   90.00
_cell.angle_gamma   90.00
#
_symmetry.space_group_name_H-M   'P 1'
#
loop_
_entity.id
_entity.type
_entity.pdbx_description
1 polymer ?
#
loop_
_entity_poly.entity_id
_entity_poly.type
_entity_poly.pdbx_seq_one_letter_code
_entity_poly.pdbx_strand_id
1 'polypeptide(L)'
;MTPLFPNTWFAAGVITDESAADFARYAAAAPHRPARHWMWAAFRDWCEERERLTAAECRAIYTLGEGDPDANLGTAMMCRALYERTCPGDLREAAKGSDRVPVRRAAVKFTHSRSG
;
A
#
# COMPACT_ATOMS: atom_id res chain seq x y z
N MET A 1 -12.62 -3.03 -21.62
CA MET A 1 -11.61 -2.18 -20.95
C MET A 1 -11.17 -2.90 -19.70
N THR A 2 -9.86 -3.04 -19.47
CA THR A 2 -9.36 -3.56 -18.19
C THR A 2 -9.59 -2.51 -17.11
N PRO A 3 -10.21 -2.84 -15.97
CA PRO A 3 -10.40 -1.89 -14.88
C PRO A 3 -9.05 -1.40 -14.35
N LEU A 4 -8.97 -0.13 -13.97
CA LEU A 4 -7.73 0.47 -13.44
C LEU A 4 -7.29 -0.17 -12.12
N PHE A 5 -8.24 -0.57 -11.29
CA PHE A 5 -8.00 -1.20 -9.99
C PHE A 5 -8.45 -2.67 -10.00
N PRO A 6 -7.60 -3.60 -9.55
CA PRO A 6 -8.01 -4.99 -9.30
C PRO A 6 -9.04 -5.09 -8.16
N ASN A 7 -9.88 -6.13 -8.19
CA ASN A 7 -10.89 -6.38 -7.14
C ASN A 7 -10.29 -6.51 -5.72
N THR A 8 -9.02 -6.91 -5.62
CA THR A 8 -8.32 -7.00 -4.33
C THR A 8 -8.18 -5.64 -3.64
N TRP A 9 -8.12 -4.53 -4.38
CA TRP A 9 -8.07 -3.18 -3.83
C TRP A 9 -9.39 -2.75 -3.21
N PHE A 10 -10.51 -3.12 -3.83
CA PHE A 10 -11.85 -2.89 -3.30
C PHE A 10 -12.08 -3.74 -2.05
N ALA A 11 -11.68 -5.02 -2.09
CA ALA A 11 -11.79 -5.92 -0.95
C ALA A 11 -10.93 -5.46 0.26
N ALA A 12 -9.78 -4.85 0.00
CA ALA A 12 -8.94 -4.24 1.02
C ALA A 12 -9.49 -2.90 1.56
N GLY A 13 -10.57 -2.36 0.96
CA GLY A 13 -11.15 -1.07 1.31
C GLY A 13 -10.27 0.12 0.97
N VAL A 14 -9.23 -0.07 0.14
CA VAL A 14 -8.30 0.97 -0.32
C VAL A 14 -8.93 1.83 -1.40
N ILE A 15 -9.87 1.25 -2.17
CA ILE A 15 -10.62 1.96 -3.19
C ILE A 15 -12.12 1.72 -3.03
N THR A 16 -12.91 2.76 -3.32
CA THR A 16 -14.37 2.73 -3.41
C THR A 16 -14.78 2.87 -4.88
N ASP A 17 -16.05 2.60 -5.20
CA ASP A 17 -16.55 2.81 -6.57
C ASP A 17 -16.42 4.27 -7.02
N GLU A 18 -16.64 5.21 -6.10
CA GLU A 18 -16.52 6.65 -6.35
C GLU A 18 -15.08 7.06 -6.66
N SER A 19 -14.13 6.71 -5.79
CA SER A 19 -12.71 7.01 -6.01
C SER A 19 -12.17 6.30 -7.26
N ALA A 20 -12.61 5.07 -7.54
CA ALA A 20 -12.24 4.36 -8.75
C ALA A 20 -12.71 5.09 -10.02
N ALA A 21 -13.93 5.63 -10.02
CA ALA A 21 -14.46 6.43 -11.13
C ALA A 21 -13.65 7.73 -11.32
N ASP A 22 -13.28 8.40 -10.24
CA ASP A 22 -12.47 9.63 -10.28
C ASP A 22 -11.08 9.38 -10.86
N PHE A 23 -10.37 8.37 -10.35
CA PHE A 23 -9.06 8.02 -10.88
C PHE A 23 -9.11 7.50 -12.33
N ALA A 24 -10.20 6.87 -12.74
CA ALA A 24 -10.41 6.51 -14.15
C ALA A 24 -10.54 7.76 -15.05
N ARG A 25 -11.27 8.79 -14.59
CA ARG A 25 -11.35 10.08 -15.31
C ARG A 25 -9.99 10.77 -15.38
N TYR A 26 -9.23 10.79 -14.29
CA TYR A 26 -7.87 11.35 -14.29
C TYR A 26 -6.91 10.61 -15.23
N ALA A 27 -6.99 9.28 -15.24
CA ALA A 27 -6.18 8.45 -16.14
C ALA A 27 -6.52 8.71 -17.62
N ALA A 28 -7.80 8.87 -17.95
CA ALA A 28 -8.23 9.20 -19.31
C ALA A 28 -7.75 10.60 -19.75
N ALA A 29 -7.70 11.57 -18.83
CA ALA A 29 -7.23 12.93 -19.12
C ALA A 29 -5.69 13.02 -19.28
N ALA A 30 -4.93 12.07 -18.77
CA ALA A 30 -3.47 12.04 -18.84
C ALA A 30 -2.94 10.65 -19.27
N PRO A 31 -3.18 10.25 -20.53
CA PRO A 31 -2.91 8.89 -21.03
C PRO A 31 -1.41 8.54 -21.11
N HIS A 32 -0.53 9.53 -21.03
CA HIS A 32 0.93 9.33 -20.97
C HIS A 32 1.40 8.80 -19.60
N ARG A 33 0.57 8.86 -18.56
CA ARG A 33 0.88 8.31 -17.24
C ARG A 33 0.47 6.83 -17.19
N PRO A 34 1.38 5.92 -16.79
CA PRO A 34 1.04 4.51 -16.67
C PRO A 34 0.03 4.26 -15.54
N ALA A 35 -0.74 3.17 -15.61
CA ALA A 35 -1.74 2.80 -14.61
C ALA A 35 -1.20 2.83 -13.16
N ARG A 36 0.03 2.32 -12.93
CA ARG A 36 0.69 2.34 -11.62
C ARG A 36 0.78 3.73 -10.97
N HIS A 37 0.83 4.80 -11.78
CA HIS A 37 0.87 6.17 -11.28
C HIS A 37 -0.43 6.52 -10.55
N TRP A 38 -1.57 6.20 -11.17
CA TRP A 38 -2.89 6.46 -10.63
C TRP A 38 -3.23 5.54 -9.47
N MET A 39 -2.81 4.26 -9.56
CA MET A 39 -2.95 3.32 -8.45
C MET A 39 -2.19 3.80 -7.21
N TRP A 40 -0.94 4.23 -7.39
CA TRP A 40 -0.17 4.82 -6.29
C TRP A 40 -0.77 6.11 -5.74
N ALA A 41 -1.30 6.98 -6.60
CA ALA A 41 -1.96 8.20 -6.19
C ALA A 41 -3.20 7.91 -5.32
N ALA A 42 -4.04 6.97 -5.73
CA ALA A 42 -5.21 6.55 -4.96
C ALA A 42 -4.86 5.93 -3.62
N PHE A 43 -3.84 5.05 -3.59
CA PHE A 43 -3.35 4.48 -2.34
C PHE A 43 -2.85 5.55 -1.36
N ARG A 44 -2.15 6.57 -1.87
CA ARG A 44 -1.66 7.68 -1.05
C ARG A 44 -2.80 8.52 -0.50
N ASP A 45 -3.77 8.86 -1.34
CA ASP A 45 -4.96 9.63 -0.96
C ASP A 45 -5.69 8.93 0.19
N TRP A 46 -5.96 7.63 0.03
CA TRP A 46 -6.55 6.78 1.07
C TRP A 46 -5.77 6.77 2.39
N CYS A 47 -4.42 6.76 2.34
CA CYS A 47 -3.59 6.84 3.54
C CYS A 47 -3.65 8.22 4.20
N GLU A 48 -3.66 9.29 3.40
CA GLU A 48 -3.64 10.68 3.85
C GLU A 48 -4.95 11.06 4.56
N GLU A 49 -6.10 10.53 4.10
CA GLU A 49 -7.42 10.71 4.74
C GLU A 49 -7.53 10.14 6.16
N ARG A 50 -6.70 9.16 6.53
CA ARG A 50 -6.86 8.39 7.77
C ARG A 50 -6.15 8.95 8.99
N GLU A 51 -5.38 10.04 8.85
CA GLU A 51 -4.44 10.61 9.85
C GLU A 51 -3.37 9.60 10.34
N ARG A 52 -3.78 8.43 10.82
CA ARG A 52 -2.97 7.25 11.16
C ARG A 52 -3.70 5.97 10.78
N LEU A 53 -2.98 5.04 10.16
CA LEU A 53 -3.52 3.70 9.92
C LEU A 53 -3.67 2.92 11.21
N THR A 54 -4.72 2.12 11.33
CA THR A 54 -4.88 1.13 12.39
C THR A 54 -3.99 -0.09 12.16
N ALA A 55 -3.86 -0.93 13.18
CA ALA A 55 -3.18 -2.22 13.07
C ALA A 55 -3.80 -3.13 11.98
N ALA A 56 -5.14 -3.11 11.87
CA ALA A 56 -5.87 -3.90 10.87
C ALA A 56 -5.62 -3.37 9.46
N GLU A 57 -5.66 -2.05 9.28
CA GLU A 57 -5.33 -1.41 7.99
C GLU A 57 -3.90 -1.68 7.56
N CYS A 58 -2.93 -1.64 8.48
CA CYS A 58 -1.54 -2.01 8.18
C CYS A 58 -1.43 -3.44 7.62
N ARG A 59 -2.16 -4.41 8.20
CA ARG A 59 -2.19 -5.78 7.67
C ARG A 59 -2.84 -5.82 6.29
N ALA A 60 -3.98 -5.15 6.12
CA ALA A 60 -4.70 -5.13 4.85
C ALA A 60 -3.83 -4.60 3.71
N ILE A 61 -3.14 -3.47 3.91
CA ILE A 61 -2.28 -2.89 2.86
C ILE A 61 -0.97 -3.68 2.66
N TYR A 62 -0.47 -4.34 3.69
CA TYR A 62 0.69 -5.24 3.55
C TYR A 62 0.33 -6.45 2.69
N THR A 63 -0.77 -7.13 3.00
CA THR A 63 -1.29 -8.27 2.21
C THR A 63 -1.64 -7.84 0.79
N LEU A 64 -2.23 -6.66 0.61
CA LEU A 64 -2.50 -6.11 -0.71
C LEU A 64 -1.21 -5.96 -1.52
N GLY A 65 -0.17 -5.34 -0.93
CA GLY A 65 1.10 -5.15 -1.59
C GLY A 65 1.88 -6.45 -1.85
N GLU A 66 1.74 -7.45 -0.97
CA GLU A 66 2.34 -8.76 -1.16
C GLU A 66 1.77 -9.47 -2.41
N GLY A 67 0.46 -9.39 -2.61
CA GLY A 67 -0.23 -9.96 -3.76
C GLY A 67 -0.26 -9.11 -5.04
N ASP A 68 0.28 -7.88 -5.02
CA ASP A 68 0.22 -6.98 -6.18
C ASP A 68 1.16 -7.47 -7.32
N PRO A 69 0.68 -7.56 -8.57
CA PRO A 69 1.49 -8.00 -9.70
C PRO A 69 2.61 -7.01 -10.08
N ASP A 70 2.47 -5.73 -9.76
CA ASP A 70 3.56 -4.76 -9.90
C ASP A 70 4.42 -4.78 -8.63
N ALA A 71 5.54 -5.48 -8.69
CA ALA A 71 6.44 -5.66 -7.55
C ALA A 71 6.92 -4.34 -6.93
N ASN A 72 7.06 -3.26 -7.72
CA ASN A 72 7.47 -1.96 -7.19
C ASN A 72 6.33 -1.29 -6.42
N LEU A 73 5.11 -1.31 -6.97
CA LEU A 73 3.92 -0.80 -6.30
C LEU A 73 3.64 -1.58 -5.01
N GLY A 74 3.65 -2.92 -5.10
CA GLY A 74 3.48 -3.79 -3.95
C GLY A 74 4.54 -3.57 -2.87
N THR A 75 5.82 -3.43 -3.26
CA THR A 75 6.90 -3.08 -2.32
C THR A 75 6.63 -1.76 -1.62
N ALA A 76 6.14 -0.74 -2.34
CA ALA A 76 5.85 0.57 -1.76
C ALA A 76 4.73 0.50 -0.71
N MET A 77 3.66 -0.25 -0.97
CA MET A 77 2.57 -0.47 0.00
C MET A 77 3.03 -1.22 1.24
N MET A 78 3.76 -2.32 1.06
CA MET A 78 4.31 -3.09 2.17
C MET A 78 5.23 -2.21 3.04
N CYS A 79 6.10 -1.42 2.42
CA CYS A 79 6.95 -0.48 3.15
C CYS A 79 6.12 0.58 3.89
N ARG A 80 5.05 1.13 3.27
CA ARG A 80 4.17 2.11 3.91
C ARG A 80 3.56 1.53 5.18
N ALA A 81 3.05 0.30 5.14
CA ALA A 81 2.51 -0.40 6.31
C ALA A 81 3.54 -0.49 7.44
N LEU A 82 4.76 -0.91 7.14
CA LEU A 82 5.81 -1.09 8.14
C LEU A 82 6.27 0.22 8.79
N TYR A 83 6.19 1.33 8.06
CA TYR A 83 6.54 2.66 8.55
C TYR A 83 5.48 3.27 9.49
N GLU A 84 4.27 2.70 9.53
CA GLU A 84 3.27 3.14 10.49
C GLU A 84 3.64 2.74 11.90
N ARG A 85 3.47 3.67 12.86
CA ARG A 85 3.78 3.43 14.28
C ARG A 85 2.90 2.36 14.92
N THR A 86 1.68 2.25 14.42
CA THR A 86 0.63 1.29 14.81
C THR A 86 0.80 -0.07 14.13
N CYS A 87 1.77 -0.22 13.23
CA CYS A 87 2.07 -1.49 12.58
C CYS A 87 2.32 -2.58 13.63
N PRO A 88 1.59 -3.71 13.57
CA PRO A 88 1.77 -4.81 14.51
C PRO A 88 3.19 -5.36 14.53
N GLY A 89 3.67 -5.74 15.72
CA GLY A 89 5.03 -6.25 15.90
C GLY A 89 5.27 -7.57 15.15
N ASP A 90 4.29 -8.47 15.17
CA ASP A 90 4.31 -9.74 14.44
C ASP A 90 4.38 -9.54 12.92
N LEU A 91 3.69 -8.52 12.38
CA LEU A 91 3.79 -8.17 10.95
C LEU A 91 5.21 -7.71 10.58
N ARG A 92 5.87 -6.94 11.46
CA ARG A 92 7.27 -6.52 11.27
C ARG A 92 8.22 -7.69 11.37
N GLU A 93 8.00 -8.61 12.31
CA GLU A 93 8.82 -9.83 12.42
C GLU A 93 8.70 -10.70 11.17
N ALA A 94 7.48 -10.94 10.68
CA ALA A 94 7.25 -11.68 9.44
C ALA A 94 7.94 -11.00 8.24
N ALA A 95 7.87 -9.67 8.14
CA ALA A 95 8.46 -8.91 7.05
C ALA A 95 10.00 -9.01 6.96
N LYS A 96 10.70 -9.43 8.03
CA LYS A 96 12.14 -9.73 7.97
C LYS A 96 12.45 -10.90 7.03
N GLY A 97 11.50 -11.81 6.83
CA GLY A 97 11.61 -12.95 5.91
C GLY A 97 11.24 -12.66 4.45
N SER A 98 10.77 -11.46 4.12
CA SER A 98 10.36 -11.11 2.74
C SER A 98 11.53 -11.25 1.76
N ASP A 99 11.27 -11.74 0.55
CA ASP A 99 12.22 -11.77 -0.57
C ASP A 99 12.56 -10.36 -1.09
N ARG A 100 11.67 -9.37 -0.88
CA ARG A 100 11.84 -7.97 -1.25
C ARG A 100 12.81 -7.25 -0.29
N VAL A 101 14.04 -6.99 -0.75
CA VAL A 101 15.09 -6.31 0.04
C VAL A 101 14.61 -5.02 0.73
N PRO A 102 13.85 -4.12 0.08
CA PRO A 102 13.38 -2.90 0.74
C PRO A 102 12.43 -3.17 1.91
N VAL A 103 11.58 -4.19 1.80
CA VAL A 103 10.65 -4.62 2.85
C VAL A 103 11.41 -5.11 4.08
N ARG A 104 12.42 -5.98 3.89
CA ARG A 104 13.29 -6.45 4.99
C ARG A 104 13.96 -5.28 5.70
N ARG A 105 14.48 -4.30 4.95
CA ARG A 105 15.14 -3.12 5.52
C ARG A 105 14.16 -2.25 6.32
N ALA A 106 12.94 -2.06 5.82
CA ALA A 106 11.90 -1.31 6.51
C ALA A 106 11.52 -1.97 7.85
N ALA A 107 11.40 -3.30 7.88
CA ALA A 107 11.08 -4.06 9.07
C ALA A 107 12.11 -3.87 10.21
N VAL A 108 13.41 -3.81 9.87
CA VAL A 108 14.50 -3.68 10.85
C VAL A 108 14.67 -2.25 11.37
N LYS A 109 14.45 -1.23 10.55
CA LYS A 109 14.64 0.18 10.95
C LYS A 109 13.73 0.59 12.11
N PHE A 110 12.52 0.04 12.14
CA PHE A 110 11.48 0.44 13.08
C PHE A 110 11.47 -0.37 14.39
N THR A 111 12.25 -1.45 14.50
CA THR A 111 12.47 -2.18 15.76
C THR A 111 13.49 -1.49 16.66
N HIS A 112 14.41 -0.72 16.10
CA HIS A 112 15.49 -0.04 16.84
C HIS A 112 15.07 1.30 17.46
N SER A 113 13.89 1.82 17.15
CA SER A 113 13.39 3.11 17.67
C SER A 113 12.60 3.01 18.98
N ARG A 114 12.65 1.86 19.69
CA ARG A 114 11.91 1.61 20.94
C ARG A 114 12.79 1.51 22.20
N SER A 115 14.01 2.03 22.18
CA SER A 115 14.92 2.07 23.34
C SER A 115 15.20 3.51 23.80
N GLY A 116 14.16 4.31 24.04
CA GLY A 116 14.26 5.67 24.55
C GLY A 116 13.03 6.07 25.34
#